data_AF-A0A3R6UEQ5-F1
#
_entry.id   AF-A0A3R6UEQ5-F1
#
_cell.length_a   1.000
_cell.length_b   1.000
_cell.length_c   1.000
_cell.angle_alpha   90.00
_cell.angle_beta   90.00
_cell.angle_gamma   90.00
#
_symmetry.space_group_name_H-M   'P 1'
#
loop_
_entity.id
_entity.type
_entity.pdbx_description
1 polymer ?
#
loop_
_entity_poly.entity_id
_entity_poly.type
_entity_poly.pdbx_seq_one_letter_code
_entity_poly.pdbx_strand_id
1 'polypeptide(L)'
;MRYERKKEENSEVFYEVLDNSTKAAEFSYQQKFDETGQVCEQFWIRRIHLEQKCLDYRYLDAILQFIQYKCWCSGCRSMYVRLSARNLMDIERYKRYGFYVIAQEEQTTVQGEVSCAYVLKYPLPREWEEMMNKKERAFYYEGKR
;
A
#
# COMPACT_ATOMS: atom_id res chain seq x y z
N MET A 1 -0.92 -6.84 15.44
CA MET A 1 -0.76 -7.26 14.02
C MET A 1 0.66 -7.70 13.73
N ARG A 2 0.82 -8.88 13.12
CA ARG A 2 2.07 -9.43 12.57
C ARG A 2 1.97 -9.49 11.05
N TYR A 3 3.00 -9.04 10.36
CA TYR A 3 3.07 -9.02 8.89
C TYR A 3 4.00 -10.12 8.40
N GLU A 4 3.48 -11.01 7.56
CA GLU A 4 4.23 -12.14 7.02
C GLU A 4 4.35 -12.04 5.51
N ARG A 5 5.58 -11.96 5.02
CA ARG A 5 5.85 -12.08 3.59
C ARG A 5 5.62 -13.52 3.16
N LYS A 6 4.70 -13.75 2.23
CA LYS A 6 4.37 -15.10 1.75
C LYS A 6 5.13 -15.49 0.50
N LYS A 7 5.16 -14.60 -0.50
CA LYS A 7 5.82 -14.86 -1.78
C LYS A 7 6.14 -13.57 -2.53
N GLU A 8 6.94 -13.71 -3.58
CA GLU A 8 7.24 -12.67 -4.56
C GLU A 8 7.14 -13.28 -5.96
N GLU A 9 6.31 -12.69 -6.82
CA GLU A 9 6.08 -13.12 -8.20
C GLU A 9 5.95 -11.88 -9.09
N ASN A 10 6.65 -11.83 -10.22
CA ASN A 10 6.57 -10.72 -11.18
C ASN A 10 6.75 -9.32 -10.55
N SER A 11 7.71 -9.20 -9.61
CA SER A 11 7.98 -7.99 -8.81
C SER A 11 6.83 -7.54 -7.89
N GLU A 12 5.78 -8.36 -7.75
CA GLU A 12 4.70 -8.19 -6.78
C GLU A 12 5.01 -9.01 -5.51
N VAL A 13 5.03 -8.34 -4.37
CA VAL A 13 5.31 -8.93 -3.06
C VAL A 13 4.01 -9.08 -2.28
N PHE A 14 3.74 -10.30 -1.83
CA PHE A 14 2.50 -10.65 -1.15
C PHE A 14 2.73 -10.80 0.35
N TYR A 15 1.82 -10.21 1.12
CA TYR A 15 1.81 -10.26 2.58
C TYR A 15 0.48 -10.76 3.12
N GLU A 16 0.57 -11.52 4.20
CA GLU A 16 -0.55 -11.82 5.08
C GLU A 16 -0.38 -11.05 6.39
N VAL A 17 -1.49 -10.56 6.93
CA VAL A 17 -1.54 -9.90 8.23
C VAL A 17 -2.27 -10.80 9.19
N LEU A 18 -1.59 -11.20 10.26
CA LEU A 18 -2.16 -11.96 11.35
C LEU A 18 -2.44 -11.05 12.54
N ASP A 19 -3.59 -11.24 13.17
CA ASP A 19 -3.95 -10.64 14.44
C ASP A 19 -4.41 -11.73 15.40
N ASN A 20 -3.72 -11.85 16.54
CA ASN A 20 -3.89 -12.97 17.49
C ASN A 20 -3.91 -14.35 16.80
N SER A 21 -2.90 -14.60 15.95
CA SER A 21 -2.73 -15.84 15.17
C SER A 21 -3.84 -16.17 14.17
N THR A 22 -4.78 -15.25 13.94
CA THR A 22 -5.81 -15.40 12.91
C THR A 22 -5.54 -14.45 11.76
N LYS A 23 -5.81 -14.89 10.53
CA LYS A 23 -5.77 -13.99 9.37
C LYS A 23 -6.73 -12.82 9.58
N ALA A 24 -6.21 -11.61 9.37
CA ALA A 24 -6.92 -10.35 9.47
C ALA A 24 -6.97 -9.62 8.12
N ALA A 25 -5.92 -9.77 7.32
CA ALA A 25 -5.84 -9.21 5.98
C ALA A 25 -4.83 -9.93 5.10
N GLU A 26 -4.93 -9.69 3.80
CA GLU A 26 -3.86 -9.93 2.83
C GLU A 26 -3.69 -8.68 1.97
N PHE A 27 -2.45 -8.38 1.59
CA PHE A 27 -2.18 -7.31 0.65
C PHE A 27 -0.97 -7.61 -0.21
N SER A 28 -0.85 -6.88 -1.30
CA SER A 28 0.32 -6.94 -2.16
C SER A 28 0.68 -5.57 -2.70
N TYR A 29 1.98 -5.38 -2.92
CA TYR A 29 2.52 -4.24 -3.62
C TYR A 29 3.50 -4.68 -4.69
N GLN A 30 3.62 -3.89 -5.75
CA GLN A 30 4.53 -4.13 -6.86
C GLN A 30 5.52 -2.97 -6.97
N GLN A 31 6.79 -3.31 -7.13
CA GLN A 31 7.84 -2.35 -7.45
C GLN A 31 8.10 -2.39 -8.95
N LYS A 32 8.09 -1.23 -9.60
CA LYS A 32 8.56 -1.09 -10.97
C LYS A 32 9.91 -0.38 -10.93
N PHE A 33 10.89 -1.07 -11.49
CA PHE A 33 12.24 -0.56 -11.60
C PHE A 33 12.43 0.14 -12.95
N ASP A 34 13.42 1.02 -13.01
CA ASP A 34 13.90 1.61 -14.24
C ASP A 34 14.43 0.55 -15.22
N GLU A 35 14.75 0.95 -16.45
CA GLU A 35 15.26 0.04 -17.49
C GLU A 35 16.54 -0.70 -17.07
N THR A 36 17.31 -0.12 -16.14
CA THR A 36 18.54 -0.73 -15.59
C THR A 36 18.28 -1.73 -14.46
N GLY A 37 17.06 -1.74 -13.89
CA GLY A 37 16.68 -2.58 -12.76
C GLY A 37 17.26 -2.12 -11.42
N GLN A 38 17.93 -0.97 -11.36
CA GLN A 38 18.67 -0.51 -10.18
C GLN A 38 17.85 0.42 -9.28
N VAL A 39 16.88 1.13 -9.85
CA VAL A 39 16.11 2.16 -9.13
C VAL A 39 14.63 1.83 -9.16
N CYS A 40 14.00 1.76 -7.99
CA CYS A 40 12.54 1.75 -7.88
C CYS A 40 12.00 3.10 -8.36
N GLU A 41 11.35 3.12 -9.52
CA GLU A 41 10.68 4.32 -10.03
C GLU A 41 9.25 4.46 -9.49
N GLN A 42 8.55 3.32 -9.36
CA GLN A 42 7.16 3.31 -8.96
C GLN A 42 6.85 2.21 -7.96
N PHE A 43 6.06 2.56 -6.95
CA PHE A 43 5.59 1.64 -5.93
C PHE A 43 4.06 1.58 -5.96
N TRP A 44 3.51 0.45 -6.37
CA TRP A 44 2.08 0.25 -6.59
C TRP A 44 1.48 -0.66 -5.53
N ILE A 45 0.49 -0.18 -4.81
CA ILE A 45 -0.42 -1.03 -4.04
C ILE A 45 -1.32 -1.74 -5.04
N ARG A 46 -1.24 -3.07 -5.07
CA ARG A 46 -1.97 -3.89 -6.05
C ARG A 46 -3.29 -4.37 -5.49
N ARG A 47 -3.28 -4.83 -4.23
CA ARG A 47 -4.47 -5.31 -3.55
C ARG A 47 -4.34 -5.11 -2.05
N ILE A 48 -5.44 -4.74 -1.41
CA ILE A 48 -5.63 -4.89 0.04
C ILE A 48 -6.99 -5.56 0.23
N HIS A 49 -7.01 -6.66 0.95
CA HIS A 49 -8.23 -7.37 1.32
C HIS A 49 -8.23 -7.57 2.84
N LEU A 50 -9.26 -7.03 3.49
CA LEU A 50 -9.50 -7.18 4.92
C LEU A 50 -10.53 -8.29 5.12
N GLU A 51 -10.29 -9.16 6.10
CA GLU A 51 -11.30 -10.11 6.56
C GLU A 51 -12.52 -9.37 7.10
N GLN A 52 -13.72 -9.94 6.97
CA GLN A 52 -14.98 -9.25 7.28
C GLN A 52 -15.03 -8.68 8.71
N LYS A 53 -14.49 -9.44 9.68
CA LYS A 53 -14.39 -9.03 11.10
C LYS A 53 -13.39 -7.89 11.35
N CYS A 54 -12.56 -7.57 10.36
CA CYS A 54 -11.49 -6.57 10.40
C CYS A 54 -11.76 -5.39 9.45
N LEU A 55 -13.00 -5.21 8.96
CA LEU A 55 -13.44 -4.09 8.12
C LEU A 55 -13.55 -2.77 8.91
N ASP A 56 -12.48 -2.39 9.60
CA ASP A 56 -12.33 -1.13 10.35
C ASP A 56 -11.20 -0.30 9.72
N TYR A 57 -11.38 1.03 9.71
CA TYR A 57 -10.38 2.00 9.29
C TYR A 57 -9.03 1.78 9.98
N ARG A 58 -9.02 1.35 11.24
CA ARG A 58 -7.75 1.11 11.98
C ARG A 58 -6.87 0.04 11.35
N TYR A 59 -7.46 -1.04 10.81
CA TYR A 59 -6.68 -2.08 10.13
C TYR A 59 -6.14 -1.58 8.80
N LEU A 60 -6.96 -0.87 8.02
CA LEU A 60 -6.52 -0.27 6.76
C LEU A 60 -5.38 0.72 6.99
N ASP A 61 -5.53 1.65 7.94
CA ASP A 61 -4.51 2.66 8.25
C ASP A 61 -3.19 2.00 8.67
N ALA A 62 -3.22 0.97 9.52
CA ALA A 62 -2.00 0.26 9.92
C ALA A 62 -1.34 -0.51 8.77
N ILE A 63 -2.13 -1.09 7.85
CA ILE A 63 -1.58 -1.71 6.65
C ILE A 63 -0.97 -0.66 5.74
N LEU A 64 -1.64 0.47 5.51
CA LEU A 64 -1.11 1.57 4.70
C LEU A 64 0.17 2.17 5.31
N GLN A 65 0.27 2.27 6.63
CA GLN A 65 1.51 2.68 7.32
C GLN A 65 2.65 1.68 7.09
N PHE A 66 2.37 0.38 7.16
CA PHE A 66 3.37 -0.65 6.87
C PHE A 66 3.82 -0.61 5.40
N ILE A 67 2.89 -0.44 4.47
CA ILE A 67 3.19 -0.32 3.03
C ILE A 67 4.00 0.97 2.77
N GLN A 68 3.67 2.07 3.44
CA GLN A 68 4.42 3.32 3.38
C GLN A 68 5.88 3.12 3.79
N TYR A 69 6.14 2.40 4.88
CA TYR A 69 7.49 2.02 5.28
C TYR A 69 8.20 1.20 4.17
N LYS A 70 7.51 0.23 3.56
CA LYS A 70 8.09 -0.56 2.45
C LYS A 70 8.40 0.27 1.20
N CYS A 71 7.57 1.25 0.88
CA CYS A 71 7.81 2.19 -0.21
C CYS A 71 9.03 3.08 0.06
N TRP A 72 9.18 3.54 1.30
CA TRP A 72 10.36 4.28 1.71
C TRP A 72 11.63 3.42 1.60
N CYS A 73 11.63 2.19 2.12
CA CYS A 73 12.78 1.28 2.02
C CYS A 73 13.18 0.96 0.58
N SER A 74 12.28 1.08 -0.39
CA SER A 74 12.60 0.87 -1.79
C SER A 74 13.20 2.10 -2.47
N GLY A 75 13.33 3.23 -1.77
CA GLY A 75 13.77 4.51 -2.33
C GLY A 75 12.70 5.26 -3.13
N CYS A 76 11.48 4.72 -3.19
CA CYS A 76 10.39 5.32 -3.92
C CYS A 76 9.80 6.51 -3.12
N ARG A 77 9.46 7.63 -3.79
CA ARG A 77 8.96 8.86 -3.16
C ARG A 77 7.44 8.94 -3.06
N SER A 78 6.73 7.98 -3.62
CA SER A 78 5.27 7.99 -3.66
C SER A 78 4.74 6.57 -3.78
N MET A 79 3.59 6.32 -3.14
CA MET A 79 2.78 5.13 -3.35
C MET A 79 1.65 5.45 -4.33
N TYR A 80 1.29 4.46 -5.14
CA TYR A 80 0.19 4.56 -6.10
C TYR A 80 -0.80 3.42 -5.88
N VAL A 81 -2.09 3.68 -6.07
CA VAL A 81 -3.13 2.64 -6.05
C VAL A 81 -4.13 2.93 -7.17
N ARG A 82 -4.64 1.85 -7.77
CA ARG A 82 -5.69 1.92 -8.79
C ARG A 82 -6.97 1.36 -8.21
N LEU A 83 -8.02 2.17 -8.15
CA LEU A 83 -9.31 1.79 -7.58
C LEU A 83 -10.41 1.93 -8.62
N SER A 84 -11.37 1.02 -8.62
CA SER A 84 -12.59 1.17 -9.44
C SER A 84 -13.34 2.43 -9.03
N ALA A 85 -13.76 3.25 -9.98
CA ALA A 85 -14.56 4.46 -9.75
C ALA A 85 -15.92 4.14 -9.11
N ARG A 86 -16.37 2.88 -9.18
CA ARG A 86 -17.60 2.40 -8.50
C ARG A 86 -17.39 2.19 -7.00
N ASN A 87 -16.15 2.03 -6.53
CA ASN A 87 -15.84 1.79 -5.12
C ASN A 87 -15.56 3.11 -4.38
N LEU A 88 -16.61 3.93 -4.25
CA LEU A 88 -16.54 5.24 -3.60
C LEU A 88 -16.06 5.15 -2.14
N MET A 89 -16.45 4.08 -1.45
CA MET A 89 -16.02 3.85 -0.07
C MET A 89 -14.50 3.76 0.02
N ASP A 90 -13.86 2.88 -0.74
CA ASP A 90 -12.40 2.75 -0.69
C ASP A 90 -11.71 4.03 -1.15
N ILE A 91 -12.21 4.69 -2.19
CA ILE A 91 -11.66 5.98 -2.64
C ILE A 91 -11.64 7.00 -1.48
N GLU A 92 -12.73 7.14 -0.74
CA GLU A 92 -12.80 8.04 0.42
C GLU A 92 -11.89 7.57 1.57
N ARG A 93 -11.74 6.25 1.80
CA ARG A 93 -10.79 5.73 2.80
C ARG A 93 -9.35 6.13 2.47
N TYR A 94 -8.92 5.94 1.22
CA TYR A 94 -7.58 6.30 0.79
C TYR A 94 -7.36 7.81 0.82
N LYS A 95 -8.37 8.61 0.43
CA LYS A 95 -8.30 10.07 0.56
C LYS A 95 -8.14 10.53 2.00
N ARG A 96 -8.91 9.94 2.93
CA ARG A 96 -8.78 10.23 4.36
C ARG A 96 -7.38 9.94 4.89
N TYR A 97 -6.74 8.88 4.41
CA TYR A 97 -5.36 8.56 4.77
C TYR A 97 -4.36 9.58 4.18
N GLY A 98 -4.72 10.29 3.11
CA GLY A 98 -3.91 11.34 2.49
C GLY A 98 -3.60 11.13 1.01
N PHE A 99 -4.17 10.11 0.37
CA PHE A 99 -4.05 9.95 -1.08
C PHE A 99 -4.88 11.01 -1.82
N TYR A 100 -4.46 11.40 -3.02
CA TYR A 100 -5.26 12.23 -3.92
C TYR A 100 -5.30 11.62 -5.32
N VAL A 101 -6.39 11.88 -6.05
CA VAL A 101 -6.56 11.41 -7.42
C VAL A 101 -5.62 12.18 -8.35
N ILE A 102 -4.86 11.47 -9.18
CA ILE A 102 -3.96 12.06 -10.17
C ILE A 102 -4.38 11.80 -11.61
N ALA A 103 -5.18 10.75 -11.82
CA ALA A 103 -5.69 10.40 -13.14
C ALA A 103 -6.99 9.62 -13.02
N GLN A 104 -7.80 9.70 -14.07
CA GLN A 104 -8.93 8.83 -14.32
C GLN A 104 -8.59 8.01 -15.56
N GLU A 105 -8.74 6.69 -15.46
CA GLU A 105 -8.50 5.76 -16.55
C GLU A 105 -9.80 5.07 -16.95
N GLU A 106 -10.04 4.98 -18.25
CA GLU A 106 -11.13 4.18 -18.80
C GLU A 106 -10.56 2.87 -19.34
N GLN A 107 -11.21 1.77 -18.98
CA GLN A 107 -10.92 0.44 -19.49
C GLN A 107 -12.19 -0.11 -20.11
N THR A 108 -12.20 -0.19 -21.44
CA THR A 108 -13.20 -0.93 -22.19
C THR A 108 -12.96 -2.41 -21.95
N THR A 109 -13.91 -3.06 -21.28
CA THR A 109 -13.87 -4.52 -21.12
C THR A 109 -14.22 -5.19 -22.45
N VAL A 110 -13.86 -6.48 -22.58
CA VAL A 110 -14.09 -7.27 -23.80
C VAL A 110 -15.58 -7.37 -24.17
N GLN A 111 -16.48 -7.13 -23.20
CA GLN A 111 -17.94 -7.14 -23.38
C GLN A 111 -18.52 -5.76 -23.77
N GLY A 112 -17.69 -4.74 -24.00
CA GLY A 112 -18.13 -3.40 -24.36
C GLY A 112 -18.56 -2.54 -23.17
N GLU A 113 -18.54 -3.07 -21.94
CA GLU A 113 -18.71 -2.23 -20.75
C GLU A 113 -17.46 -1.38 -20.53
N VAL A 114 -17.65 -0.06 -20.45
CA VAL A 114 -16.61 0.87 -20.03
C VAL A 114 -16.54 0.85 -18.50
N SER A 115 -15.43 0.32 -17.99
CA SER A 115 -15.09 0.42 -16.57
C SER A 115 -14.19 1.63 -16.35
N CYS A 116 -14.47 2.41 -15.30
CA CYS A 116 -13.65 3.57 -14.96
C CYS A 116 -12.87 3.26 -13.67
N ALA A 117 -11.61 3.66 -13.63
CA ALA A 117 -10.74 3.56 -12.47
C ALA A 117 -10.08 4.90 -12.17
N TYR A 118 -9.90 5.19 -10.88
CA TYR A 118 -9.07 6.31 -10.44
C TYR A 118 -7.68 5.80 -10.06
N VAL A 119 -6.66 6.55 -10.47
CA VAL A 119 -5.30 6.40 -9.98
C VAL A 119 -5.11 7.41 -8.87
N LEU A 120 -4.83 6.90 -7.67
CA LEU A 120 -4.56 7.70 -6.49
C LEU A 120 -3.07 7.66 -6.16
N LYS A 121 -2.53 8.78 -5.69
CA LYS A 121 -1.14 8.96 -5.29
C LYS A 121 -1.04 9.42 -3.83
N TYR A 122 -0.08 8.85 -3.11
CA TYR A 122 0.35 9.35 -1.80
C TYR A 122 1.85 9.72 -1.86
N PRO A 123 2.21 11.01 -1.75
CA PRO A 123 3.60 11.43 -1.67
C PRO A 123 4.16 11.14 -0.26
N LEU A 124 5.32 10.50 -0.18
CA LEU A 124 6.00 10.35 1.11
C LEU A 124 6.60 11.72 1.53
N PRO A 125 6.40 12.16 2.78
CA PRO A 125 7.03 13.37 3.29
C PRO A 125 8.55 13.24 3.27
N ARG A 126 9.27 14.29 2.84
CA ARG A 126 10.75 14.32 2.93
C ARG A 126 11.24 14.28 4.39
N GLU A 127 10.48 14.91 5.28
CA GLU A 127 10.73 14.97 6.73
C GLU A 127 10.52 13.63 7.46
N TRP A 128 9.98 12.61 6.77
CA TRP A 128 9.74 11.29 7.36
C TRP A 128 11.06 10.59 7.76
N GLU A 129 12.16 10.89 7.06
CA GLU A 129 13.52 10.46 7.43
C GLU A 129 13.93 10.96 8.83
N GLU A 130 13.48 12.15 9.22
CA GLU A 130 13.78 12.76 10.52
C GLU A 130 12.79 12.29 11.61
N MET A 131 11.52 12.11 11.24
CA MET A 131 10.44 11.79 12.18
C MET A 131 10.47 10.32 12.65
N MET A 132 10.81 9.37 11.76
CA MET A 132 10.94 7.96 12.12
C MET A 132 12.27 7.63 12.82
N ASN A 133 13.35 8.36 12.55
CA ASN A 133 14.59 8.26 13.32
C ASN A 133 14.38 8.51 14.82
N LYS A 134 13.39 9.33 15.19
CA LYS A 134 13.00 9.59 16.59
C LYS A 134 12.01 8.58 17.17
N LYS A 135 11.02 8.12 16.40
CA LYS A 135 9.93 7.25 16.93
C LYS A 135 10.17 5.75 16.74
N GLU A 136 10.83 5.31 15.67
CA GLU A 136 11.07 3.88 15.41
C GLU A 136 12.33 3.32 16.08
N ARG A 137 13.36 4.13 16.38
CA ARG A 137 14.51 3.66 17.19
C ARG A 137 14.07 3.14 18.56
N ALA A 138 13.12 3.80 19.20
CA ALA A 138 12.63 3.41 20.53
C ALA A 138 11.69 2.19 20.50
N PHE A 139 10.91 1.99 19.42
CA PHE A 139 9.91 0.91 19.39
C PHE A 139 10.39 -0.37 18.68
N TYR A 140 11.19 -0.27 17.63
CA TYR A 140 11.60 -1.42 16.82
C TYR A 140 12.99 -2.00 17.18
N TYR A 141 13.90 -1.20 17.75
CA TYR A 141 15.27 -1.66 18.09
C TYR A 141 15.49 -1.92 19.58
N GLU A 142 14.74 -1.29 20.50
CA GLU A 142 14.86 -1.54 21.95
C GLU A 142 14.05 -2.76 22.45
N GLY A 143 13.28 -3.42 21.57
CA GLY A 143 12.70 -4.74 21.84
C GLY A 143 13.69 -5.91 21.69
N LYS A 144 14.97 -5.62 21.42
CA LYS A 144 16.08 -6.59 21.53
C LYS A 144 17.13 -6.07 22.51
N ARG A 145 16.81 -6.09 23.79
CA ARG A 145 17.79 -6.29 24.87
C ARG A 145 17.21 -7.26 25.89
#